data_AF-A0A416D978-F1
#
_entry.id   AF-A0A416D978-F1
#
_cell.length_a   1.000
_cell.length_b   1.000
_cell.length_c   1.000
_cell.angle_alpha   90.00
_cell.angle_beta   90.00
_cell.angle_gamma   90.00
#
_symmetry.space_group_name_H-M   'P 1'
#
loop_
_entity.id
_entity.type
_entity.pdbx_description
1 polymer ?
#
loop_
_entity_poly.entity_id
_entity_poly.type
_entity_poly.pdbx_seq_one_letter_code
_entity_poly.pdbx_strand_id
1 'polypeptide(L)'
;MNTDNSMYAFLDARTKTTPIMDKFYYSKKKFLVFRKFGITSNWKSLSLVVMRSPYQVIKTKDILTMTGLKKLSGAYISSTYLRRPSFAAELFKELSRIPEGKIKEGARIPFTMPCHLGGQTFMNQTGYGSEYEGDMLVHEGTLYGEVTDFQIIGVIVEER
;
A
#
# COMPACT_ATOMS: atom_id res chain seq x y z
N MET A 1 -17.85 -6.30 -1.13
CA MET A 1 -16.79 -7.34 -1.12
C MET A 1 -17.35 -8.56 -0.46
N ASN A 2 -17.36 -9.69 -1.16
CA ASN A 2 -17.57 -10.97 -0.52
C ASN A 2 -16.33 -11.24 0.38
N THR A 3 -16.52 -11.57 1.65
CA THR A 3 -15.43 -11.91 2.60
C THR A 3 -14.50 -12.98 2.04
N ASP A 4 -15.02 -13.81 1.12
CA ASP A 4 -14.28 -14.86 0.45
C ASP A 4 -13.23 -14.36 -0.57
N ASN A 5 -13.30 -13.11 -1.02
CA ASN A 5 -12.40 -12.56 -2.05
C ASN A 5 -11.34 -11.61 -1.51
N SER A 6 -11.31 -11.36 -0.20
CA SER A 6 -10.38 -10.44 0.45
C SER A 6 -9.49 -11.17 1.45
N MET A 7 -8.22 -10.79 1.50
CA MET A 7 -7.31 -11.08 2.60
C MET A 7 -7.25 -9.85 3.50
N TYR A 8 -7.19 -10.04 4.82
CA TYR A 8 -7.11 -8.95 5.79
C TYR A 8 -5.79 -9.00 6.55
N ALA A 9 -5.22 -7.81 6.79
CA ALA A 9 -4.00 -7.65 7.57
C ALA A 9 -4.06 -6.34 8.36
N PHE A 10 -3.26 -6.23 9.42
CA PHE A 10 -2.99 -4.96 10.10
C PHE A 10 -1.59 -4.48 9.73
N LEU A 11 -1.39 -3.17 9.72
CA LEU A 11 -0.08 -2.56 9.55
C LEU A 11 0.29 -1.77 10.79
N ASP A 12 1.46 -2.06 11.34
CA ASP A 12 2.15 -1.24 12.32
C ASP A 12 3.64 -1.15 11.95
N ALA A 13 4.41 -0.38 12.72
CA ALA A 13 5.84 -0.20 12.45
C ALA A 13 6.64 -1.52 12.46
N ARG A 14 6.23 -2.50 13.28
CA ARG A 14 6.92 -3.79 13.50
C ARG A 14 6.47 -4.87 12.52
N THR A 15 5.39 -4.62 11.78
CA THR A 15 4.81 -5.58 10.85
C THR A 15 5.84 -5.94 9.76
N LYS A 16 6.10 -7.24 9.63
CA LYS A 16 6.85 -7.81 8.51
C LYS A 16 5.93 -7.83 7.30
N THR A 17 6.18 -6.95 6.34
CA THR A 17 5.29 -6.77 5.18
C THR A 17 5.53 -7.82 4.11
N THR A 18 6.77 -8.31 3.94
CA THR A 18 7.11 -9.32 2.92
C THR A 18 6.24 -10.59 3.03
N PRO A 19 6.06 -11.23 4.21
CA PRO A 19 5.20 -12.41 4.31
C PRO A 19 3.73 -12.12 3.99
N ILE A 20 3.24 -10.90 4.27
CA ILE A 20 1.86 -10.51 3.97
C ILE A 20 1.68 -10.34 2.46
N MET A 21 2.61 -9.61 1.82
CA MET A 21 2.58 -9.38 0.38
C MET A 21 2.73 -10.69 -0.40
N ASP A 22 3.64 -11.57 0.06
CA ASP A 22 3.89 -12.87 -0.54
C ASP A 22 2.66 -13.79 -0.44
N LYS A 23 2.09 -13.91 0.76
CA LYS A 23 0.86 -14.67 0.98
C LYS A 23 -0.30 -14.12 0.15
N PHE A 24 -0.42 -12.80 0.01
CA PHE A 24 -1.44 -12.21 -0.83
C PHE A 24 -1.21 -12.51 -2.31
N TYR A 25 0.04 -12.36 -2.79
CA TYR A 25 0.41 -12.58 -4.18
C TYR A 25 0.09 -13.99 -4.67
N TYR A 26 0.40 -15.01 -3.87
CA TYR A 26 0.11 -16.42 -4.16
C TYR A 26 -1.32 -16.83 -3.84
N SER A 27 -2.11 -15.98 -3.18
CA SER A 27 -3.51 -16.29 -2.91
C SER A 27 -4.38 -16.13 -4.15
N LYS A 28 -5.53 -16.83 -4.18
CA LYS A 28 -6.61 -16.58 -5.14
C LYS A 28 -7.45 -15.34 -4.79
N LYS A 29 -7.09 -14.61 -3.73
CA LYS A 29 -7.84 -13.43 -3.28
C LYS A 29 -7.59 -12.27 -4.25
N LYS A 30 -8.64 -11.49 -4.52
CA LYS A 30 -8.54 -10.34 -5.43
C LYS A 30 -7.99 -9.10 -4.73
N PHE A 31 -8.18 -9.02 -3.42
CA PHE A 31 -7.87 -7.83 -2.64
C PHE A 31 -7.18 -8.16 -1.33
N LEU A 32 -6.29 -7.27 -0.92
CA LEU A 32 -5.70 -7.21 0.41
C LEU A 32 -6.24 -5.95 1.10
N VAL A 33 -6.77 -6.09 2.31
CA VAL A 33 -7.33 -4.99 3.08
C VAL A 33 -6.45 -4.77 4.31
N PHE A 34 -5.78 -3.62 4.37
CA PHE A 34 -5.06 -3.18 5.57
C PHE A 34 -6.03 -2.48 6.50
N ARG A 35 -6.43 -3.19 7.56
CA ARG A 35 -7.45 -2.75 8.50
C ARG A 35 -6.97 -1.63 9.41
N LYS A 36 -7.88 -0.72 9.75
CA LYS A 36 -7.65 0.39 10.68
C LYS A 36 -6.35 1.16 10.39
N PHE A 37 -6.07 1.41 9.12
CA PHE A 37 -4.88 2.11 8.66
C PHE A 37 -4.80 3.56 9.15
N GLY A 38 -5.92 4.28 9.18
CA GLY A 38 -5.95 5.69 9.61
C GLY A 38 -7.28 6.06 10.24
N ILE A 39 -7.35 7.25 10.82
CA ILE A 39 -8.55 7.76 11.51
C ILE A 39 -8.97 9.07 10.87
N THR A 40 -10.25 9.21 10.51
CA THR A 40 -10.79 10.47 9.96
C THR A 40 -11.11 11.49 11.05
N SER A 41 -11.39 12.73 10.64
CA SER A 41 -11.84 13.79 11.55
C SER A 41 -13.08 13.44 12.38
N ASN A 42 -13.94 12.57 11.87
CA ASN A 42 -15.15 12.09 12.56
C ASN A 42 -14.91 10.81 13.38
N TRP A 43 -13.66 10.52 13.76
CA TRP A 43 -13.29 9.37 14.58
C TRP A 43 -13.65 8.00 13.98
N LYS A 44 -13.82 7.92 12.66
CA LYS A 44 -14.01 6.64 11.96
C LYS A 44 -12.67 6.09 11.49
N SER A 45 -12.53 4.78 11.54
CA SER A 45 -11.34 4.09 11.04
C SER A 45 -11.43 3.94 9.51
N LEU A 46 -10.30 4.04 8.84
CA LEU A 46 -10.18 3.77 7.41
C LEU A 46 -9.30 2.54 7.21
N SER A 47 -9.81 1.59 6.45
CA SER A 47 -9.03 0.45 5.95
C SER A 47 -8.62 0.71 4.50
N LEU A 48 -7.35 0.49 4.16
CA LEU A 48 -6.90 0.61 2.77
C LEU A 48 -7.20 -0.66 1.99
N VAL A 49 -7.62 -0.50 0.74
CA VAL A 49 -7.85 -1.62 -0.19
C VAL A 49 -6.74 -1.66 -1.22
N VAL A 50 -6.05 -2.79 -1.27
CA VAL A 50 -4.92 -3.07 -2.17
C VAL A 50 -5.29 -4.18 -3.14
N MET A 51 -4.84 -4.06 -4.38
CA MET A 51 -4.92 -5.12 -5.38
C MET A 51 -3.58 -5.29 -6.11
N ARG A 52 -3.44 -6.41 -6.82
CA ARG A 52 -2.36 -6.62 -7.77
C ARG A 52 -2.57 -5.70 -8.98
N SER A 53 -1.51 -5.03 -9.43
CA SER A 53 -1.56 -4.19 -10.63
C SER A 53 -1.80 -5.07 -11.86
N PRO A 54 -2.73 -4.71 -12.75
CA PRO A 54 -2.90 -5.39 -14.04
C PRO A 54 -1.83 -4.98 -15.09
N TYR A 55 -1.03 -3.96 -14.80
CA TYR A 55 0.02 -3.44 -15.69
C TYR A 55 1.37 -3.44 -15.00
N GLN A 56 2.44 -3.78 -15.75
CA GLN A 56 3.82 -3.54 -15.33
C GLN A 56 4.05 -2.03 -15.26
N VAL A 57 4.43 -1.53 -14.09
CA VAL A 57 4.62 -0.10 -13.85
C VAL A 57 6.07 0.25 -14.17
N ILE A 58 6.25 1.21 -15.07
CA ILE A 58 7.57 1.77 -15.36
C ILE A 58 8.00 2.57 -14.12
N LYS A 59 9.12 2.15 -13.50
CA LYS A 59 9.69 2.74 -12.28
C LYS A 59 9.75 4.26 -12.37
N THR A 60 8.89 4.96 -11.62
CA THR A 60 9.11 6.36 -11.26
C THR A 60 9.88 6.41 -9.94
N LYS A 61 10.73 7.42 -9.76
CA LYS A 61 11.67 7.51 -8.62
C LYS A 61 10.99 7.64 -7.25
N ASP A 62 9.69 7.92 -7.20
CA ASP A 62 8.94 8.30 -5.99
C ASP A 62 7.76 7.37 -5.66
N ILE A 63 7.92 6.06 -5.85
CA ILE A 63 6.87 5.08 -5.51
C ILE A 63 6.76 4.90 -3.99
N LEU A 64 5.55 4.98 -3.44
CA LEU A 64 5.26 4.67 -2.05
C LEU A 64 5.60 3.20 -1.75
N THR A 65 6.53 2.94 -0.85
CA THR A 65 6.91 1.57 -0.44
C THR A 65 6.08 1.09 0.75
N MET A 66 6.04 -0.23 0.98
CA MET A 66 5.48 -0.80 2.22
C MET A 66 6.09 -0.20 3.49
N THR A 67 7.39 0.11 3.49
CA THR A 67 8.05 0.79 4.62
C THR A 67 7.53 2.22 4.78
N GLY A 68 7.33 2.96 3.68
CA GLY A 68 6.70 4.27 3.70
C GLY A 68 5.26 4.20 4.22
N LEU A 69 4.48 3.22 3.76
CA LEU A 69 3.10 3.01 4.17
C LEU A 69 2.99 2.72 5.68
N LYS A 70 3.88 1.90 6.24
CA LYS A 70 3.94 1.63 7.69
C LYS A 70 4.14 2.88 8.53
N LYS A 71 4.95 3.84 8.07
CA LYS A 71 5.17 5.13 8.77
C LYS A 71 3.91 5.98 8.86
N LEU A 72 2.93 5.70 7.99
CA LEU A 72 1.66 6.42 7.90
C LEU A 72 0.52 5.68 8.59
N SER A 73 0.76 4.47 9.12
CA SER A 73 -0.26 3.75 9.87
C SER A 73 -0.62 4.49 11.16
N GLY A 74 -1.90 4.57 11.45
CA GLY A 74 -2.47 5.37 12.53
C GLY A 74 -2.55 6.87 12.23
N ALA A 75 -2.24 7.31 11.00
CA ALA A 75 -2.30 8.72 10.65
C ALA A 75 -3.72 9.29 10.80
N TYR A 76 -3.80 10.53 11.29
CA TYR A 76 -5.02 11.31 11.28
C TYR A 76 -5.24 11.90 9.88
N ILE A 77 -6.36 11.54 9.27
CA ILE A 77 -6.71 11.88 7.90
C ILE A 77 -7.76 12.98 7.91
N SER A 78 -7.34 14.20 7.61
CA SER A 78 -8.20 15.37 7.40
C SER A 78 -7.70 16.14 6.19
N SER A 79 -8.61 16.65 5.37
CA SER A 79 -8.34 17.53 4.24
C SER A 79 -7.56 18.79 4.63
N THR A 80 -7.73 19.27 5.87
CA THR A 80 -7.17 20.53 6.40
C THR A 80 -5.81 20.36 7.07
N TYR A 81 -5.55 19.21 7.71
CA TYR A 81 -4.36 18.99 8.55
C TYR A 81 -3.40 17.92 7.99
N LEU A 82 -3.62 17.45 6.77
CA LEU A 82 -2.75 16.46 6.16
C LEU A 82 -1.38 17.05 5.81
N ARG A 83 -0.38 16.87 6.69
CA ARG A 83 1.02 17.08 6.31
C ARG A 83 1.34 16.04 5.24
N ARG A 84 1.54 16.47 3.99
CA ARG A 84 1.76 15.60 2.82
C ARG A 84 3.25 15.27 2.69
N PRO A 85 3.72 14.09 3.13
CA PRO A 85 5.08 13.69 2.78
C PRO A 85 5.17 13.48 1.27
N SER A 86 6.25 13.96 0.65
CA SER A 86 6.48 13.85 -0.80
C SER A 86 6.38 12.39 -1.27
N PHE A 87 6.95 11.45 -0.50
CA PHE A 87 6.94 10.01 -0.82
C PHE A 87 5.55 9.35 -0.82
N ALA A 88 4.51 10.02 -0.33
CA ALA A 88 3.13 9.49 -0.31
C ALA A 88 2.12 10.50 -0.86
N ALA A 89 2.58 11.44 -1.70
CA ALA A 89 1.76 12.54 -2.20
C ALA A 89 0.49 12.07 -2.94
N GLU A 90 0.60 11.02 -3.75
CA GLU A 90 -0.54 10.43 -4.47
C GLU A 90 -1.61 9.90 -3.51
N LEU A 91 -1.20 9.08 -2.55
CA LEU A 91 -2.09 8.52 -1.54
C LEU A 91 -2.76 9.65 -0.74
N PHE A 92 -1.99 10.64 -0.30
CA PHE A 92 -2.51 11.74 0.52
C PHE A 92 -3.45 12.66 -0.27
N LYS A 93 -3.24 12.81 -1.58
CA LYS A 93 -4.16 13.53 -2.46
C LYS A 93 -5.51 12.82 -2.52
N GLU A 94 -5.54 11.51 -2.70
CA GLU A 94 -6.80 10.73 -2.74
C GLU A 94 -7.47 10.68 -1.36
N LEU A 95 -6.70 10.50 -0.29
CA LEU A 95 -7.21 10.54 1.08
C LEU A 95 -7.85 11.89 1.44
N SER A 96 -7.29 13.01 0.95
CA SER A 96 -7.85 14.34 1.19
C SER A 96 -9.20 14.59 0.50
N ARG A 97 -9.57 13.75 -0.47
CA ARG A 97 -10.88 13.81 -1.15
C ARG A 97 -11.96 13.04 -0.39
N ILE A 98 -11.61 12.31 0.66
CA ILE A 98 -12.59 11.62 1.49
C ILE A 98 -13.45 12.66 2.19
N PRO A 99 -14.79 12.60 2.07
CA PRO A 99 -15.67 13.61 2.67
C PRO A 99 -15.52 13.66 4.20
N GLU A 100 -15.34 14.84 4.77
CA GLU A 100 -15.26 15.02 6.24
C GLU A 100 -16.65 15.02 6.93
N GLY A 101 -17.72 14.70 6.20
CA GLY A 101 -19.08 14.62 6.71
C GLY A 101 -19.43 13.28 7.38
N LYS A 102 -20.72 13.08 7.69
CA LYS A 102 -21.23 11.79 8.21
C LYS A 102 -21.09 10.69 7.16
N ILE A 103 -19.91 10.07 7.09
CA ILE A 103 -19.70 8.89 6.26
C ILE A 103 -20.30 7.68 6.99
N LYS A 104 -21.15 6.94 6.28
CA LYS A 104 -21.73 5.70 6.80
C LYS A 104 -20.65 4.65 7.01
N GLU A 105 -20.74 3.90 8.10
CA GLU A 105 -19.92 2.70 8.27
C GLU A 105 -20.13 1.71 7.12
N GLY A 106 -19.05 1.04 6.71
CA GLY A 106 -19.04 0.11 5.58
C GLY A 106 -19.04 0.81 4.22
N ALA A 107 -19.04 2.15 4.19
CA ALA A 107 -18.88 2.90 2.95
C ALA A 107 -17.55 2.53 2.30
N ARG A 108 -17.60 2.37 0.97
CA ARG A 108 -16.44 2.05 0.14
C ARG A 108 -16.21 3.23 -0.78
N ILE A 109 -15.06 3.86 -0.62
CA ILE A 109 -14.73 5.08 -1.36
C ILE A 109 -13.58 4.71 -2.30
N PRO A 110 -13.85 4.52 -3.60
CA PRO A 110 -12.79 4.29 -4.57
C PRO A 110 -11.95 5.54 -4.71
N PHE A 111 -10.66 5.36 -4.95
CA PHE A 111 -9.80 6.45 -5.38
C PHE A 111 -10.11 6.80 -6.84
N THR A 112 -9.98 8.08 -7.16
CA THR A 112 -10.10 8.57 -8.54
C THR A 112 -8.99 8.01 -9.41
N MET A 113 -7.80 7.85 -8.82
CA MET A 113 -6.63 7.25 -9.43
C MET A 113 -6.00 6.25 -8.46
N PRO A 114 -5.74 4.99 -8.88
CA PRO A 114 -5.01 4.04 -8.07
C PRO A 114 -3.64 4.61 -7.67
N CYS A 115 -3.25 4.47 -6.40
CA CYS A 115 -1.94 4.88 -5.93
C CYS A 115 -0.98 3.70 -5.98
N HIS A 116 0.21 3.89 -6.54
CA HIS A 116 1.20 2.83 -6.63
C HIS A 116 1.75 2.45 -5.25
N LEU A 117 1.89 1.14 -5.02
CA LEU A 117 2.45 0.59 -3.80
C LEU A 117 3.56 -0.40 -4.13
N GLY A 118 4.79 0.00 -3.84
CA GLY A 118 5.96 -0.87 -3.93
C GLY A 118 5.95 -1.91 -2.81
N GLY A 119 5.81 -3.18 -3.18
CA GLY A 119 5.90 -4.32 -2.26
C GLY A 119 6.86 -5.39 -2.79
N GLN A 120 7.70 -5.92 -1.92
CA GLN A 120 8.53 -7.09 -2.22
C GLN A 120 7.77 -8.38 -1.89
N THR A 121 7.81 -9.35 -2.80
CA THR A 121 7.48 -10.77 -2.55
C THR A 121 8.79 -11.57 -2.48
N PHE A 122 8.78 -12.79 -1.92
CA PHE A 122 10.03 -13.56 -1.77
C PHE A 122 10.65 -13.98 -3.11
N MET A 123 9.83 -14.19 -4.15
CA MET A 123 10.32 -14.56 -5.48
C MET A 123 10.83 -13.37 -6.31
N ASN A 124 10.65 -12.17 -5.81
CA ASN A 124 11.07 -10.91 -6.43
C ASN A 124 12.44 -10.42 -5.89
N GLN A 125 13.19 -11.31 -5.24
CA GLN A 125 14.57 -11.04 -4.80
C GLN A 125 15.60 -11.18 -5.93
N THR A 126 15.20 -11.59 -7.13
CA THR A 126 16.03 -11.48 -8.33
C THR A 126 16.40 -10.01 -8.58
N GLY A 127 17.70 -9.74 -8.67
CA GLY A 127 18.25 -8.39 -8.75
C GLY A 127 18.18 -7.60 -7.43
N TYR A 128 18.09 -8.25 -6.25
CA TYR A 128 18.38 -7.60 -4.98
C TYR A 128 19.90 -7.59 -4.75
N GLY A 129 20.49 -6.41 -4.75
CA GLY A 129 21.94 -6.27 -4.70
C GLY A 129 22.59 -6.68 -6.03
N SER A 130 23.72 -6.07 -6.30
CA SER A 130 24.51 -6.39 -7.48
C SER A 130 25.17 -7.76 -7.33
N GLU A 131 25.08 -8.60 -8.37
CA GLU A 131 25.84 -9.86 -8.43
C GLU A 131 27.24 -9.57 -9.00
N TYR A 132 28.27 -10.02 -8.29
CA TYR A 132 29.67 -9.87 -8.67
C TYR A 132 30.34 -11.24 -8.80
N GLU A 133 31.21 -11.39 -9.79
CA GLU A 133 32.16 -12.49 -9.91
C GLU A 133 33.57 -11.91 -9.70
N GLY A 134 34.13 -12.14 -8.51
CA GLY A 134 35.29 -11.38 -8.05
C GLY A 134 34.95 -9.90 -7.87
N ASP A 135 35.74 -9.01 -8.49
CA ASP A 135 35.51 -7.57 -8.47
C ASP A 135 34.64 -7.08 -9.65
N MET A 136 34.25 -7.96 -10.58
CA MET A 136 33.47 -7.61 -11.75
C MET A 136 31.97 -7.72 -11.47
N LEU A 137 31.24 -6.64 -11.74
CA LEU A 137 29.78 -6.60 -11.71
C LEU A 137 29.22 -7.44 -12.88
N VAL A 138 28.58 -8.56 -12.56
CA VAL A 138 27.99 -9.48 -13.55
C VAL A 138 26.50 -9.19 -13.77
N HIS A 139 25.79 -8.76 -12.72
CA HIS A 139 24.39 -8.34 -12.81
C HIS A 139 24.12 -7.14 -11.92
N GLU A 140 23.70 -6.00 -12.51
CA GLU A 140 23.30 -4.82 -11.74
C GLU A 140 21.91 -5.06 -11.13
N GLY A 141 21.90 -5.37 -9.84
CA GLY A 141 20.67 -5.43 -9.07
C GLY A 141 20.25 -4.04 -8.56
N THR A 142 19.00 -3.92 -8.14
CA THR A 142 18.51 -2.76 -7.41
C THR A 142 18.55 -3.02 -5.90
N LEU A 143 18.48 -1.95 -5.11
CA LEU A 143 18.38 -2.04 -3.64
C LEU A 143 17.17 -2.87 -3.17
N TYR A 144 16.21 -3.17 -4.05
CA TYR A 144 14.94 -3.78 -3.70
C TYR A 144 14.49 -4.97 -4.57
N GLY A 145 15.29 -5.45 -5.54
CA GLY A 145 14.85 -6.47 -6.50
C GLY A 145 13.79 -5.98 -7.50
N GLU A 146 13.29 -6.86 -8.36
CA GLU A 146 12.08 -6.59 -9.15
C GLU A 146 10.90 -6.37 -8.21
N VAL A 147 10.17 -5.26 -8.26
CA VAL A 147 9.08 -5.00 -7.32
C VAL A 147 7.78 -5.52 -7.94
N THR A 148 7.01 -6.31 -7.20
CA THR A 148 5.70 -6.76 -7.69
C THR A 148 4.74 -5.57 -7.57
N ASP A 149 4.10 -5.19 -8.67
CA ASP A 149 3.29 -3.97 -8.71
C ASP A 149 1.96 -4.17 -7.96
N PHE A 150 1.82 -3.52 -6.81
CA PHE A 150 0.54 -3.40 -6.09
C PHE A 150 -0.02 -2.00 -6.24
N GLN A 151 -1.35 -1.87 -6.09
CA GLN A 151 -2.04 -0.60 -6.13
C GLN A 151 -3.03 -0.46 -4.98
N ILE A 152 -3.07 0.71 -4.38
CA ILE A 152 -4.11 1.12 -3.43
C ILE A 152 -5.23 1.75 -4.25
N ILE A 153 -6.43 1.19 -4.17
CA ILE A 153 -7.56 1.57 -5.04
C ILE A 153 -8.69 2.28 -4.31
N GLY A 154 -8.61 2.40 -2.99
CA GLY A 154 -9.67 2.99 -2.20
C GLY A 154 -9.56 2.69 -0.71
N VAL A 155 -10.60 3.12 0.01
CA VAL A 155 -10.77 2.88 1.44
C VAL A 155 -12.12 2.26 1.77
N ILE A 156 -12.17 1.55 2.89
CA ILE A 156 -13.40 1.12 3.56
C ILE A 156 -13.48 1.86 4.88
N VAL A 157 -14.63 2.48 5.15
CA VAL A 157 -14.91 3.13 6.44
C VAL A 157 -15.38 2.08 7.44
N GLU A 158 -14.72 2.03 8.59
CA GLU A 158 -15.02 1.12 9.69
C GLU A 158 -15.34 1.91 10.96
N GLU A 159 -16.05 1.27 11.90
CA GLU A 159 -16.06 1.76 13.27
C GLU A 159 -14.70 1.64 13.95
N ARG A 160 -14.50 2.49 14.96
CA ARG A 160 -13.22 2.64 15.64
C ARG A 160 -12.86 1.38 16.42
#